data_AF-A0A7S2WMF5-F1
#
_entry.id   AF-A0A7S2WMF5-F1
#
_cell.length_a   1.000
_cell.length_b   1.000
_cell.length_c   1.000
_cell.angle_alpha   90.00
_cell.angle_beta   90.00
_cell.angle_gamma   90.00
#
_symmetry.space_group_name_H-M   'P 1'
#
loop_
_entity.id
_entity.type
_entity.pdbx_description
1 polymer ?
#
loop_
_entity_poly.entity_id
_entity_poly.type
_entity_poly.pdbx_seq_one_letter_code
_entity_poly.pdbx_strand_id
1 'polypeptide(L)'
;ATLDRFTNLFYEKAFADPHIDSFIRDHNDPHGARFAKWIAEKLGGDASGRPWSRDRMERPAEVVSLPGAGEVQVHDRSSAHYAAWHSPKRAPEKVGDHFQLDDCRIWMRLHFWAARESGAFDHPGFQEYYVKFIGHFVSVYERTAPAFARESARWSEDAENIRRYLEAGREMENVKGLSYHQAISALPIHERPSMRNQWPYV
;
A
#
# COMPACT_ATOMS: atom_id res chain seq x y z
N ALA A 1 -2.26 -18.65 6.82
CA ALA A 1 -3.46 -18.99 6.03
C ALA A 1 -4.19 -17.74 5.55
N THR A 2 -4.92 -17.00 6.40
CA THR A 2 -5.69 -15.81 5.97
C THR A 2 -4.80 -14.65 5.52
N LEU A 3 -3.73 -14.33 6.26
CA LEU A 3 -2.79 -13.25 5.87
C LEU A 3 -2.02 -13.57 4.59
N ASP A 4 -1.63 -14.82 4.37
CA ASP A 4 -0.95 -15.22 3.13
C ASP A 4 -1.89 -15.09 1.94
N ARG A 5 -3.13 -15.59 2.05
CA ARG A 5 -4.16 -15.43 1.03
C ARG A 5 -4.43 -13.96 0.72
N PHE A 6 -4.62 -13.15 1.76
CA PHE A 6 -4.82 -11.70 1.64
C PHE A 6 -3.66 -11.05 0.87
N THR A 7 -2.44 -11.17 1.37
CA THR A 7 -1.31 -10.44 0.80
C THR A 7 -0.93 -10.95 -0.60
N ASN A 8 -1.15 -12.23 -0.91
CA ASN A 8 -1.02 -12.73 -2.28
C ASN A 8 -2.07 -12.10 -3.21
N LEU A 9 -3.35 -12.08 -2.80
CA LEU A 9 -4.41 -11.40 -3.57
C LEU A 9 -4.12 -9.91 -3.77
N PHE A 10 -3.53 -9.25 -2.78
CA PHE A 10 -3.10 -7.87 -2.92
C PHE A 10 -2.04 -7.72 -4.02
N TYR A 11 -1.00 -8.55 -4.01
CA TYR A 11 0.06 -8.47 -5.02
C TYR A 11 -0.41 -8.89 -6.41
N GLU A 12 -1.32 -9.87 -6.54
CA GLU A 12 -1.99 -10.18 -7.82
C GLU A 12 -2.68 -8.94 -8.40
N LYS A 13 -3.38 -8.17 -7.56
CA LYS A 13 -4.01 -6.91 -7.97
C LYS A 13 -2.99 -5.82 -8.27
N ALA A 14 -1.93 -5.72 -7.48
CA ALA A 14 -0.86 -4.74 -7.65
C ALA A 14 -0.07 -4.96 -8.93
N PHE A 15 0.21 -6.22 -9.31
CA PHE A 15 0.87 -6.56 -10.58
C PHE A 15 -0.03 -6.27 -11.78
N ALA A 16 -1.35 -6.38 -11.61
CA ALA A 16 -2.31 -6.10 -12.67
C ALA A 16 -2.58 -4.59 -12.84
N ASP A 17 -2.34 -3.77 -11.82
CA ASP A 17 -2.51 -2.32 -11.86
C ASP A 17 -1.26 -1.66 -12.50
N PRO A 18 -1.37 -1.02 -13.69
CA PRO A 18 -0.19 -0.48 -14.39
C PRO A 18 0.57 0.58 -13.59
N HIS A 19 -0.12 1.32 -12.73
CA HIS A 19 0.47 2.38 -11.92
C HIS A 19 1.27 1.80 -10.75
N ILE A 20 0.64 0.92 -9.97
CA ILE A 20 1.32 0.28 -8.83
C ILE A 20 2.41 -0.68 -9.32
N ASP A 21 2.18 -1.41 -10.41
CA ASP A 21 3.18 -2.29 -10.98
C ASP A 21 4.47 -1.55 -11.34
N SER A 22 4.38 -0.30 -11.79
CA SER A 22 5.56 0.50 -12.14
C SER A 22 6.57 0.63 -10.99
N PHE A 23 6.14 0.44 -9.73
CA PHE A 23 6.99 0.45 -8.54
C PHE A 23 7.59 -0.93 -8.18
N ILE A 24 7.11 -2.02 -8.78
CA ILE A 24 7.46 -3.39 -8.38
C ILE A 24 8.53 -3.96 -9.30
N ARG A 25 9.75 -4.16 -8.81
CA ARG A 25 10.88 -4.59 -9.64
C ARG A 25 10.73 -5.98 -10.28
N ASP A 26 10.33 -6.98 -9.50
CA ASP A 26 10.28 -8.39 -9.93
C ASP A 26 9.02 -9.06 -9.37
N HIS A 27 8.24 -9.71 -10.23
CA HIS A 27 7.01 -10.43 -9.82
C HIS A 27 7.30 -11.78 -9.16
N ASN A 28 8.50 -12.34 -9.35
CA ASN A 28 8.90 -13.63 -8.77
C ASN A 28 9.37 -13.50 -7.31
N ASP A 29 9.63 -12.27 -6.85
CA ASP A 29 9.92 -12.01 -5.45
C ASP A 29 8.71 -12.45 -4.58
N PRO A 30 8.92 -13.09 -3.41
CA PRO A 30 7.84 -13.58 -2.54
C PRO A 30 7.19 -12.44 -1.75
N HIS A 31 6.65 -11.45 -2.46
CA HIS A 31 6.10 -10.20 -1.95
C HIS A 31 4.98 -10.42 -0.95
N GLY A 32 3.99 -11.24 -1.31
CA GLY A 32 2.85 -11.55 -0.43
C GLY A 32 3.30 -12.20 0.86
N ALA A 33 4.09 -13.28 0.79
CA ALA A 33 4.62 -13.96 1.97
C ALA A 33 5.45 -13.04 2.89
N ARG A 34 6.30 -12.18 2.30
CA ARG A 34 7.06 -11.15 3.04
C ARG A 34 6.14 -10.18 3.76
N PHE A 35 5.10 -9.70 3.07
CA PHE A 35 4.15 -8.75 3.63
C PHE A 35 3.27 -9.40 4.71
N ALA A 36 2.84 -10.65 4.55
CA ALA A 36 2.11 -11.40 5.56
C ALA A 36 2.89 -11.52 6.87
N LYS A 37 4.19 -11.88 6.78
CA LYS A 37 5.08 -11.94 7.94
C LYS A 37 5.25 -10.57 8.60
N TRP A 38 5.36 -9.49 7.81
CA TRP A 38 5.45 -8.14 8.34
C TRP A 38 4.16 -7.74 9.08
N ILE A 39 2.98 -7.98 8.50
CA ILE A 39 1.69 -7.71 9.15
C ILE A 39 1.59 -8.51 10.45
N ALA A 40 1.85 -9.83 10.41
CA ALA A 40 1.78 -10.69 11.58
C ALA A 40 2.69 -10.21 12.72
N GLU A 41 3.93 -9.79 12.40
CA GLU A 41 4.85 -9.23 13.39
C GLU A 41 4.33 -7.89 13.96
N LYS A 42 3.76 -7.01 13.12
CA LYS A 42 3.26 -5.70 13.56
C LYS A 42 1.96 -5.74 14.36
N LEU A 43 1.13 -6.77 14.16
CA LEU A 43 -0.15 -6.93 14.84
C LEU A 43 -0.04 -7.54 16.25
N GLY A 44 1.17 -7.79 16.75
CA GLY A 44 1.37 -8.34 18.09
C GLY A 44 1.84 -9.79 18.11
N GLY A 45 2.57 -10.24 17.08
CA GLY A 45 3.39 -11.44 17.21
C GLY A 45 4.29 -11.28 18.44
N ASP A 46 4.07 -12.11 19.46
CA ASP A 46 4.85 -12.09 20.68
C ASP A 46 6.36 -12.24 20.39
N ALA A 47 7.19 -11.94 21.39
CA ALA A 47 8.63 -11.97 21.29
C ALA A 47 9.23 -13.32 20.84
N SER A 48 8.46 -14.42 20.71
CA SER A 48 8.96 -15.74 20.33
C SER A 48 9.10 -15.96 18.82
N GLY A 49 8.55 -15.08 17.98
CA GLY A 49 8.51 -15.32 16.54
C GLY A 49 9.34 -14.38 15.65
N ARG A 50 9.12 -13.07 15.79
CA ARG A 50 9.59 -12.00 14.87
C ARG A 50 9.89 -12.49 13.44
N PRO A 51 8.91 -13.10 12.74
CA PRO A 51 9.16 -13.85 11.52
C PRO A 51 9.68 -12.96 10.39
N TRP A 52 9.20 -11.72 10.30
CA TRP A 52 9.71 -10.76 9.32
C TRP A 52 11.14 -10.35 9.64
N SER A 53 11.42 -10.02 10.91
CA SER A 53 12.77 -9.60 11.31
C SER A 53 13.80 -10.71 11.11
N ARG A 54 13.47 -11.97 11.43
CA ARG A 54 14.33 -13.15 11.22
C ARG A 54 14.62 -13.40 9.75
N ASP A 55 13.57 -13.54 8.93
CA ASP A 55 13.70 -13.69 7.49
C ASP A 55 14.57 -12.58 6.88
N ARG A 56 14.35 -11.33 7.30
CA ARG A 56 15.13 -10.19 6.81
C ARG A 56 16.62 -10.35 7.14
N MET A 57 16.98 -10.77 8.35
CA MET A 57 18.39 -10.95 8.75
C MET A 57 19.09 -12.05 7.97
N GLU A 58 18.37 -13.13 7.63
CA GLU A 58 18.92 -14.28 6.90
C GLU A 58 18.91 -14.06 5.37
N ARG A 59 18.09 -13.13 4.87
CA ARG A 59 17.96 -12.87 3.45
C ARG A 59 19.25 -12.23 2.89
N PRO A 60 19.82 -12.77 1.81
CA PRO A 60 20.96 -12.13 1.16
C PRO A 60 20.56 -10.74 0.68
N ALA A 61 21.48 -9.79 0.84
CA ALA A 61 21.31 -8.48 0.25
C ALA A 61 21.54 -8.57 -1.26
N GLU A 62 20.68 -7.90 -2.02
CA GLU A 62 20.77 -7.86 -3.47
C GLU A 62 21.34 -6.50 -3.88
N VAL A 63 22.36 -6.48 -4.75
CA VAL A 63 22.84 -5.23 -5.35
C VAL A 63 22.12 -5.04 -6.68
N VAL A 64 21.46 -3.90 -6.83
CA VAL A 64 20.71 -3.54 -8.05
C VAL A 64 21.22 -2.21 -8.59
N SER A 65 21.27 -2.10 -9.92
CA SER A 65 21.61 -0.83 -10.59
C SER A 65 20.32 -0.04 -10.86
N LEU A 66 20.23 1.16 -10.27
CA LEU A 66 19.05 2.01 -10.33
C LEU A 66 19.29 3.24 -11.21
N PRO A 67 18.38 3.53 -12.16
CA PRO A 67 18.39 4.78 -12.92
C PRO A 67 18.51 6.02 -12.01
N GLY A 68 19.55 6.83 -12.26
CA GLY A 68 19.80 8.07 -11.51
C GLY A 68 20.32 7.89 -10.07
N ALA A 69 20.49 6.66 -9.58
CA ALA A 69 20.95 6.37 -8.22
C ALA A 69 22.18 5.44 -8.13
N GLY A 70 22.58 4.81 -9.24
CA GLY A 70 23.75 3.92 -9.28
C GLY A 70 23.47 2.57 -8.61
N GLU A 71 24.49 1.92 -8.07
CA GLU A 71 24.36 0.63 -7.39
C GLU A 71 23.81 0.81 -5.96
N VAL A 72 22.74 0.09 -5.64
CA VAL A 72 22.09 0.12 -4.33
C VAL A 72 21.90 -1.28 -3.80
N GLN A 73 22.23 -1.46 -2.52
CA GLN A 73 21.97 -2.69 -1.80
C GLN A 73 20.52 -2.70 -1.27
N VAL A 74 19.69 -3.58 -1.83
CA VAL A 74 18.29 -3.80 -1.41
C VAL A 74 18.25 -4.97 -0.42
N HIS A 75 17.84 -4.67 0.80
CA HIS A 75 17.84 -5.66 1.89
C HIS A 75 16.71 -5.47 2.90
N ASP A 76 16.17 -4.27 3.06
CA ASP A 76 15.13 -3.95 4.04
C ASP A 76 13.98 -3.14 3.42
N ARG A 77 13.02 -2.74 4.25
CA ARG A 77 11.89 -1.93 3.79
C ARG A 77 12.38 -0.63 3.15
N SER A 78 13.28 0.11 3.80
CA SER A 78 13.67 1.44 3.34
C SER A 78 14.41 1.37 2.00
N SER A 79 15.40 0.49 1.88
CA SER A 79 16.13 0.25 0.63
C SER A 79 15.23 -0.30 -0.49
N ALA A 80 14.26 -1.16 -0.18
CA ALA A 80 13.29 -1.66 -1.16
C ALA A 80 12.36 -0.54 -1.68
N HIS A 81 11.89 0.36 -0.82
CA HIS A 81 11.05 1.48 -1.26
C HIS A 81 11.88 2.53 -2.02
N TYR A 82 13.15 2.74 -1.64
CA TYR A 82 14.07 3.56 -2.43
C TYR A 82 14.27 2.99 -3.85
N ALA A 83 14.50 1.68 -3.96
CA ALA A 83 14.57 1.01 -5.26
C ALA A 83 13.27 1.14 -6.07
N ALA A 84 12.11 1.10 -5.42
CA ALA A 84 10.83 1.34 -6.06
C ALA A 84 10.69 2.75 -6.63
N TRP A 85 11.18 3.79 -5.92
CA TRP A 85 11.19 5.17 -6.42
C TRP A 85 12.02 5.30 -7.69
N HIS A 86 13.13 4.56 -7.78
CA HIS A 86 14.00 4.56 -8.95
C HIS A 86 13.68 3.45 -9.96
N SER A 87 12.50 2.83 -9.90
CA SER A 87 12.15 1.75 -10.80
C SER A 87 12.23 2.19 -12.28
N PRO A 88 12.88 1.40 -13.16
CA PRO A 88 12.98 1.70 -14.60
C PRO A 88 11.64 1.57 -15.33
N LYS A 89 10.62 1.00 -14.68
CA LYS A 89 9.25 0.90 -15.24
C LYS A 89 8.46 2.21 -15.10
N ARG A 90 8.96 3.17 -14.33
CA ARG A 90 8.33 4.49 -14.16
C ARG A 90 8.67 5.39 -15.35
N ALA A 91 7.82 6.38 -15.60
CA ALA A 91 8.12 7.44 -16.56
C ALA A 91 9.44 8.14 -16.18
N PRO A 92 10.33 8.46 -17.14
CA PRO A 92 11.66 9.02 -16.84
C PRO A 92 11.63 10.25 -15.93
N GLU A 93 10.65 11.13 -16.10
CA GLU A 93 10.43 12.34 -15.31
C GLU A 93 9.90 12.09 -13.89
N LYS A 94 9.52 10.86 -13.57
CA LYS A 94 9.03 10.42 -12.25
C LYS A 94 10.05 9.57 -11.49
N VAL A 95 11.14 9.16 -12.13
CA VAL A 95 12.20 8.36 -11.49
C VAL A 95 12.82 9.16 -10.35
N GLY A 96 12.86 8.56 -9.16
CA GLY A 96 13.38 9.19 -7.94
C GLY A 96 12.34 9.94 -7.11
N ASP A 97 11.16 10.24 -7.66
CA ASP A 97 10.07 10.83 -6.88
C ASP A 97 9.63 9.84 -5.79
N HIS A 98 9.47 10.35 -4.56
CA HIS A 98 8.87 9.58 -3.47
C HIS A 98 7.41 9.24 -3.78
N PHE A 99 6.80 8.35 -2.99
CA PHE A 99 5.37 8.07 -3.13
C PHE A 99 4.54 9.33 -2.90
N GLN A 100 3.59 9.54 -3.80
CA GLN A 100 2.64 10.63 -3.80
C GLN A 100 1.29 10.17 -3.23
N LEU A 101 0.36 11.13 -3.11
CA LEU A 101 -0.94 10.88 -2.49
C LEU A 101 -1.77 9.87 -3.31
N ASP A 102 -1.73 9.98 -4.63
CA ASP A 102 -2.43 9.05 -5.52
C ASP A 102 -1.85 7.63 -5.45
N ASP A 103 -0.52 7.48 -5.43
CA ASP A 103 0.15 6.18 -5.19
C ASP A 103 -0.41 5.51 -3.94
N CYS A 104 -0.44 6.23 -2.82
CA CYS A 104 -0.88 5.72 -1.53
C CYS A 104 -2.38 5.36 -1.53
N ARG A 105 -3.21 6.17 -2.19
CA ARG A 105 -4.67 5.92 -2.28
C ARG A 105 -4.99 4.72 -3.16
N ILE A 106 -4.33 4.58 -4.32
CA ILE A 106 -4.50 3.43 -5.20
C ILE A 106 -4.05 2.16 -4.45
N TRP A 107 -2.87 2.20 -3.82
CA TRP A 107 -2.35 1.10 -3.00
C TRP A 107 -3.35 0.69 -1.92
N MET A 108 -3.90 1.63 -1.14
CA MET A 108 -4.87 1.33 -0.07
C MET A 108 -6.16 0.71 -0.62
N ARG A 109 -6.67 1.19 -1.76
CA ARG A 109 -7.89 0.65 -2.38
C ARG A 109 -7.71 -0.79 -2.83
N LEU A 110 -6.60 -1.12 -3.49
CA LEU A 110 -6.28 -2.49 -3.90
C LEU A 110 -6.05 -3.39 -2.68
N HIS A 111 -5.37 -2.88 -1.66
CA HIS A 111 -5.10 -3.58 -0.40
C HIS A 111 -6.39 -3.92 0.34
N PHE A 112 -7.29 -2.96 0.55
CA PHE A 112 -8.57 -3.23 1.22
C PHE A 112 -9.51 -4.09 0.39
N TRP A 113 -9.46 -4.00 -0.94
CA TRP A 113 -10.20 -4.93 -1.81
C TRP A 113 -9.70 -6.38 -1.62
N ALA A 114 -8.39 -6.60 -1.63
CA ALA A 114 -7.82 -7.93 -1.34
C ALA A 114 -8.16 -8.41 0.08
N ALA A 115 -8.16 -7.52 1.07
CA ALA A 115 -8.54 -7.85 2.45
C ALA A 115 -9.97 -8.42 2.51
N ARG A 116 -10.91 -7.82 1.76
CA ARG A 116 -12.30 -8.30 1.67
C ARG A 116 -12.40 -9.65 0.98
N GLU A 117 -11.82 -9.80 -0.21
CA GLU A 117 -11.89 -11.08 -0.95
C GLU A 117 -11.22 -12.24 -0.19
N SER A 118 -10.21 -11.94 0.62
CA SER A 118 -9.53 -12.92 1.45
C SER A 118 -10.34 -13.39 2.67
N GLY A 119 -11.43 -12.71 3.01
CA GLY A 119 -12.19 -12.90 4.25
C GLY A 119 -11.55 -12.23 5.48
N ALA A 120 -10.44 -11.51 5.33
CA ALA A 120 -9.80 -10.81 6.45
C ALA A 120 -10.72 -9.74 7.05
N PHE A 121 -11.60 -9.14 6.25
CA PHE A 121 -12.56 -8.12 6.70
C PHE A 121 -13.92 -8.68 7.15
N ASP A 122 -14.10 -10.00 7.22
CA ASP A 122 -15.36 -10.61 7.66
C ASP A 122 -15.67 -10.28 9.14
N HIS A 123 -14.64 -10.00 9.94
CA HIS A 123 -14.80 -9.53 11.32
C HIS A 123 -14.75 -7.99 11.38
N PRO A 124 -15.87 -7.30 11.68
CA PRO A 124 -15.94 -5.83 11.60
C PRO A 124 -14.98 -5.13 12.56
N GLY A 125 -14.76 -5.69 13.75
CA GLY A 125 -13.78 -5.14 14.71
C GLY A 125 -12.34 -5.23 14.20
N PHE A 126 -12.02 -6.25 13.38
CA PHE A 126 -10.70 -6.35 12.77
C PHE A 126 -10.58 -5.37 11.62
N GLN A 127 -11.61 -5.25 10.77
CA GLN A 127 -11.63 -4.26 9.69
C GLN A 127 -11.39 -2.84 10.23
N GLU A 128 -12.13 -2.40 11.26
CA GLU A 128 -11.96 -1.05 11.82
C GLU A 128 -10.54 -0.82 12.34
N TYR A 129 -10.05 -1.75 13.14
CA TYR A 129 -8.69 -1.69 13.68
C TYR A 129 -7.63 -1.69 12.56
N TYR A 130 -7.78 -2.56 11.57
CA TYR A 130 -6.80 -2.74 10.50
C TYR A 130 -6.76 -1.55 9.54
N VAL A 131 -7.90 -0.91 9.28
CA VAL A 131 -7.93 0.33 8.50
C VAL A 131 -7.14 1.43 9.24
N LYS A 132 -7.34 1.60 10.56
CA LYS A 132 -6.53 2.54 11.38
C LYS A 132 -5.04 2.19 11.35
N PHE A 133 -4.71 0.90 11.48
CA PHE A 133 -3.35 0.39 11.41
C PHE A 133 -2.67 0.75 10.08
N ILE A 134 -3.31 0.51 8.93
CA ILE A 134 -2.78 0.89 7.62
C ILE A 134 -2.68 2.41 7.48
N GLY A 135 -3.68 3.15 7.97
CA GLY A 135 -3.66 4.61 8.03
C GLY A 135 -2.44 5.16 8.78
N HIS A 136 -2.03 4.51 9.87
CA HIS A 136 -0.81 4.89 10.58
C HIS A 136 0.44 4.62 9.74
N PHE A 137 0.59 3.44 9.16
CA PHE A 137 1.80 3.08 8.43
C PHE A 137 1.95 3.82 7.09
N VAL A 138 0.86 4.15 6.42
CA VAL A 138 0.92 4.91 5.16
C VAL A 138 1.46 6.33 5.38
N SER A 139 1.30 6.89 6.59
CA SER A 139 1.83 8.22 6.95
C SER A 139 3.35 8.35 6.86
N VAL A 140 4.07 7.22 6.87
CA VAL A 140 5.53 7.18 6.69
C VAL A 140 5.91 7.51 5.25
N TYR A 141 5.04 7.21 4.29
CA TYR A 141 5.30 7.39 2.86
C TYR A 141 4.75 8.71 2.36
N GLU A 142 3.51 9.03 2.72
CA GLU A 142 2.86 10.28 2.35
C GLU A 142 1.99 10.75 3.52
N ARG A 143 2.28 11.95 4.04
CA ARG A 143 1.73 12.42 5.33
C ARG A 143 0.25 12.77 5.24
N THR A 144 -0.28 13.06 4.06
CA THR A 144 -1.68 13.43 3.87
C THR A 144 -2.60 12.24 3.57
N ALA A 145 -2.03 11.11 3.13
CA ALA A 145 -2.72 9.88 2.80
C ALA A 145 -3.60 9.28 3.93
N PRO A 146 -3.26 9.36 5.24
CA PRO A 146 -4.06 8.74 6.29
C PRO A 146 -5.54 9.18 6.28
N ALA A 147 -5.82 10.44 5.92
CA ALA A 147 -7.18 10.96 5.83
C ALA A 147 -8.10 10.15 4.90
N PHE A 148 -7.51 9.45 3.93
CA PHE A 148 -8.22 8.71 2.88
C PHE A 148 -8.34 7.22 3.14
N ALA A 149 -7.80 6.66 4.23
CA ALA A 149 -7.84 5.22 4.45
C ALA A 149 -9.27 4.70 4.64
N ARG A 150 -10.12 5.43 5.39
CA ARG A 150 -11.56 5.09 5.51
C ARG A 150 -12.29 5.17 4.18
N GLU A 151 -12.03 6.20 3.39
CA GLU A 151 -12.60 6.35 2.05
C GLU A 151 -12.15 5.21 1.13
N SER A 152 -10.87 4.85 1.17
CA SER A 152 -10.32 3.73 0.38
C SER A 152 -10.93 2.39 0.80
N ALA A 153 -11.17 2.19 2.09
CA ALA A 153 -11.85 1.00 2.59
C ALA A 153 -13.32 0.94 2.12
N ARG A 154 -14.05 2.07 2.14
CA ARG A 154 -15.41 2.15 1.58
C ARG A 154 -15.43 1.95 0.05
N TRP A 155 -14.48 2.53 -0.66
CA TRP A 155 -14.35 2.36 -2.10
C TRP A 155 -14.25 0.88 -2.47
N SER A 156 -13.45 0.10 -1.71
CA SER A 156 -13.25 -1.33 -1.94
C SER A 156 -14.47 -2.21 -1.60
N GLU A 157 -15.47 -1.66 -0.92
CA GLU A 157 -16.71 -2.38 -0.56
C GLU A 157 -17.73 -2.37 -1.69
N ASP A 158 -17.64 -1.37 -2.56
CA ASP A 158 -18.62 -1.12 -3.60
C ASP A 158 -18.23 -1.84 -4.89
N ALA A 159 -19.02 -2.85 -5.27
CA ALA A 159 -18.82 -3.64 -6.48
C ALA A 159 -18.84 -2.78 -7.76
N GLU A 160 -19.59 -1.67 -7.76
CA GLU A 160 -19.65 -0.76 -8.90
C GLU A 160 -18.33 0.00 -9.08
N ASN A 161 -17.66 0.37 -8.00
CA ASN A 161 -16.33 0.98 -8.05
C ASN A 161 -15.30 0.01 -8.65
N ILE A 162 -15.34 -1.26 -8.23
CA ILE A 162 -14.46 -2.31 -8.75
C ILE A 162 -14.74 -2.53 -10.23
N ARG A 163 -16.01 -2.63 -10.64
CA ARG A 163 -16.41 -2.78 -12.04
C ARG A 163 -15.87 -1.64 -12.91
N ARG A 164 -16.09 -0.39 -12.50
CA ARG A 164 -15.59 0.80 -13.21
C ARG A 164 -14.07 0.80 -13.32
N TYR A 165 -13.35 0.46 -12.25
CA TYR A 165 -11.90 0.35 -12.28
C TYR A 165 -11.42 -0.71 -13.28
N LEU A 166 -12.06 -1.88 -13.33
CA LEU A 166 -11.71 -2.93 -14.28
C LEU A 166 -12.03 -2.54 -15.73
N GLU A 167 -13.18 -1.91 -15.98
CA GLU A 167 -13.58 -1.42 -17.31
C GLU A 167 -12.72 -0.27 -17.81
N ALA A 168 -12.24 0.59 -16.91
CA ALA A 168 -11.28 1.65 -17.20
C ALA A 168 -9.84 1.14 -17.37
N GLY A 169 -9.66 -0.17 -17.67
CA GLY A 169 -8.34 -0.74 -17.89
C GLY A 169 -7.44 -0.71 -16.66
N ARG A 170 -8.02 -0.78 -15.45
CA ARG A 170 -7.32 -0.71 -14.16
C ARG A 170 -6.69 0.66 -13.88
N GLU A 171 -7.37 1.72 -14.29
CA GLU A 171 -7.02 3.09 -13.93
C GLU A 171 -8.02 3.68 -12.92
N MET A 172 -7.51 4.30 -11.85
CA MET A 172 -8.33 5.03 -10.88
C MET A 172 -8.36 6.53 -11.22
N GLU A 173 -9.14 6.89 -12.25
CA GLU A 173 -9.27 8.28 -12.74
C GLU A 173 -9.70 9.27 -11.64
N ASN A 174 -10.49 8.81 -10.66
CA ASN A 174 -10.93 9.64 -9.52
C ASN A 174 -9.85 9.83 -8.43
N VAL A 175 -8.62 9.40 -8.68
CA VAL A 175 -7.48 9.52 -7.76
C VAL A 175 -6.29 10.17 -8.44
N LYS A 176 -5.91 9.70 -9.63
CA LYS A 176 -4.72 10.18 -10.36
C LYS A 176 -4.82 11.68 -10.64
N GLY A 177 -3.73 12.40 -10.38
CA GLY A 177 -3.59 13.82 -10.74
C GLY A 177 -4.44 14.81 -9.91
N LEU A 178 -5.15 14.36 -8.88
CA LEU A 178 -5.87 15.26 -8.00
C LEU A 178 -4.92 15.94 -7.02
N SER A 179 -5.05 17.26 -6.88
CA SER A 179 -4.43 17.98 -5.76
C SER A 179 -5.03 17.53 -4.42
N TYR A 180 -4.27 17.70 -3.34
CA TYR A 180 -4.76 17.42 -1.99
C TYR A 180 -6.09 18.15 -1.69
N HIS A 181 -6.25 19.41 -2.11
CA HIS A 181 -7.46 20.19 -1.88
C HIS A 181 -8.68 19.61 -2.62
N GLN A 182 -8.50 19.16 -3.86
CA GLN A 182 -9.56 18.49 -4.62
C GLN A 182 -9.94 17.16 -3.96
N ALA A 183 -8.93 16.35 -3.58
CA ALA A 183 -9.15 15.06 -2.95
C ALA A 183 -9.88 15.20 -1.61
N ILE A 184 -9.46 16.13 -0.74
CA ILE A 184 -10.06 16.31 0.59
C ILE A 184 -11.49 16.85 0.53
N SER A 185 -11.82 17.62 -0.51
CA SER A 185 -13.17 18.16 -0.72
C SER A 185 -14.18 17.06 -1.04
N ALA A 186 -13.73 15.91 -1.56
CA ALA A 186 -14.59 14.75 -1.81
C ALA A 186 -14.90 13.94 -0.55
N LEU A 187 -14.16 14.14 0.55
CA LEU A 187 -14.45 13.46 1.83
C LEU A 187 -15.69 14.06 2.52
N PRO A 188 -16.47 13.24 3.25
CA PRO A 188 -17.51 13.74 4.14
C PRO A 188 -16.93 14.79 5.10
N ILE A 189 -17.69 15.87 5.34
CA ILE A 189 -17.22 17.04 6.12
C ILE A 189 -16.63 16.63 7.48
N HIS A 190 -17.26 15.67 8.17
CA HIS A 190 -16.84 15.20 9.49
C HIS A 190 -15.58 14.30 9.46
N GLU A 191 -15.15 13.85 8.29
CA GLU A 191 -13.90 13.07 8.11
C GLU A 191 -12.73 13.92 7.63
N ARG A 192 -12.97 15.18 7.24
CA ARG A 192 -11.91 16.07 6.80
C ARG A 192 -10.97 16.38 7.97
N PRO A 193 -9.64 16.29 7.78
CA PRO A 193 -8.66 16.61 8.81
C PRO A 193 -8.88 18.01 9.35
N SER A 194 -8.79 18.13 10.68
CA SER A 194 -8.72 19.42 11.35
C SER A 194 -7.60 19.39 12.38
N MET A 195 -7.22 20.55 12.94
CA MET A 195 -6.24 20.62 14.02
C MET A 195 -6.59 19.71 15.22
N ARG A 196 -7.89 19.40 15.42
CA ARG A 196 -8.40 18.58 16.53
C ARG A 196 -8.76 17.15 16.12
N ASN A 197 -8.72 16.81 14.84
CA ASN A 197 -9.21 15.55 14.29
C ASN A 197 -8.22 15.02 13.24
N GLN A 198 -7.10 14.48 13.72
CA GLN A 198 -6.11 13.82 12.86
C GLN A 198 -6.31 12.31 12.96
N TRP A 199 -7.22 11.80 12.14
CA TRP A 199 -7.37 10.35 11.97
C TRP A 199 -6.05 9.76 11.44
N PRO A 200 -5.57 8.60 11.95
CA PRO A 200 -6.24 7.64 12.85
C PRO A 200 -5.99 7.84 14.36
N TYR A 201 -5.47 8.99 14.80
CA TYR A 201 -5.01 9.24 16.18
C TYR A 201 -6.07 9.82 17.12
N VAL A 202 -7.33 9.75 16.71
CA VAL A 202 -8.51 10.33 17.38
C VAL A 202 -9.64 9.32 17.47
#